data_AF-A0A838Z358-F1
#
_entry.id   AF-A0A838Z358-F1
#
_cell.length_a   1.000
_cell.length_b   1.000
_cell.length_c   1.000
_cell.angle_alpha   90.00
_cell.angle_beta   90.00
_cell.angle_gamma   90.00
#
_symmetry.space_group_name_H-M   'P 1'
#
loop_
_entity.id
_entity.type
_entity.pdbx_description
1 polymer ?
#
loop_
_entity_poly.entity_id
_entity_poly.type
_entity_poly.pdbx_seq_one_letter_code
_entity_poly.pdbx_strand_id
1 'polypeptide(L)'
;MKNKFKSLILAFLCFLCRVTLYAQGETVVFLDIANLDGEYTVPNTRPIVTTPGPKQKNILIDDYTISKTNTLYIGSSSSGAGAGKATGTEMELTFRIDQSVIELSKRLFNRTITPSMNLFIDSPSNNGDPQRERMRIKLTNVNITSIDQTQDGDGIPKYKMKIRFESNLTAFITYNFDYSTNTVEKFCWDYSKNMACSINNF
;
A
#
# COMPACT_ATOMS: atom_id res chain seq x y z
N MET A 1 -18.72 5.39 -22.72
CA MET A 1 -18.86 4.03 -22.11
C MET A 1 -17.59 3.49 -21.45
N LYS A 2 -16.37 3.70 -21.99
CA LYS A 2 -15.10 3.13 -21.45
C LYS A 2 -14.70 3.58 -20.03
N ASN A 3 -15.11 4.76 -19.56
CA ASN A 3 -14.69 5.27 -18.23
C ASN A 3 -15.55 4.76 -17.06
N LYS A 4 -16.82 4.42 -17.30
CA LYS A 4 -17.73 3.88 -16.25
C LYS A 4 -17.28 2.49 -15.76
N PHE A 5 -16.75 1.68 -16.66
CA PHE A 5 -16.19 0.36 -16.33
C PHE A 5 -14.97 0.45 -15.39
N LYS A 6 -14.12 1.48 -15.54
CA LYS A 6 -12.88 1.62 -14.75
C LYS A 6 -13.13 2.05 -13.30
N SER A 7 -14.15 2.89 -13.06
CA SER A 7 -14.54 3.25 -11.69
C SER A 7 -15.22 2.11 -10.95
N LEU A 8 -15.95 1.26 -11.68
CA LEU A 8 -16.52 0.02 -11.11
C LEU A 8 -15.40 -0.96 -10.76
N ILE A 9 -14.37 -1.08 -11.60
CA ILE A 9 -13.18 -1.89 -11.34
C ILE A 9 -12.42 -1.39 -10.10
N LEU A 10 -12.31 -0.08 -9.87
CA LEU A 10 -11.68 0.47 -8.66
C LEU A 10 -12.47 0.11 -7.38
N ALA A 11 -13.79 0.26 -7.41
CA ALA A 11 -14.64 -0.12 -6.29
C ALA A 11 -14.63 -1.64 -6.06
N PHE A 12 -14.62 -2.43 -7.13
CA PHE A 12 -14.54 -3.89 -7.09
C PHE A 12 -13.16 -4.38 -6.61
N LEU A 13 -12.05 -3.71 -6.99
CA LEU A 13 -10.71 -4.00 -6.47
C LEU A 13 -10.61 -3.68 -4.98
N CYS A 14 -11.16 -2.55 -4.53
CA CYS A 14 -11.18 -2.22 -3.09
C CYS A 14 -12.05 -3.20 -2.28
N PHE A 15 -13.16 -3.68 -2.87
CA PHE A 15 -13.99 -4.72 -2.26
C PHE A 15 -13.28 -6.08 -2.24
N LEU A 16 -12.59 -6.46 -3.33
CA LEU A 16 -11.75 -7.66 -3.39
C LEU A 16 -10.58 -7.59 -2.40
N CYS A 17 -9.91 -6.44 -2.23
CA CYS A 17 -8.88 -6.28 -1.20
C CYS A 17 -9.40 -6.59 0.20
N ARG A 18 -10.66 -6.24 0.51
CA ARG A 18 -11.27 -6.62 1.81
C ARG A 18 -11.63 -8.10 1.88
N VAL A 19 -12.14 -8.71 0.81
CA VAL A 19 -12.59 -10.11 0.82
C VAL A 19 -11.42 -11.09 0.77
N THR A 20 -10.34 -10.81 0.04
CA THR A 20 -9.18 -11.74 -0.06
C THR A 20 -8.28 -11.71 1.16
N LEU A 21 -8.33 -10.66 1.99
CA LEU A 21 -7.59 -10.60 3.26
C LEU A 21 -8.35 -11.25 4.43
N TYR A 22 -9.69 -11.33 4.36
CA TYR A 22 -10.50 -11.94 5.43
C TYR A 22 -10.44 -13.49 5.43
N ALA A 23 -9.99 -14.11 4.35
CA ALA A 23 -10.00 -15.57 4.17
C ALA A 23 -8.63 -16.24 4.37
N GLN A 24 -7.57 -15.49 4.70
CA GLN A 24 -6.22 -16.02 4.82
C GLN A 24 -5.63 -15.60 6.17
N GLY A 25 -4.85 -16.50 6.78
CA GLY A 25 -4.33 -16.36 8.14
C GLY A 25 -3.43 -15.13 8.37
N GLU A 26 -2.66 -15.16 9.46
CA GLU A 26 -1.71 -14.10 9.82
C GLU A 26 -0.98 -13.57 8.58
N THR A 27 -0.89 -12.25 8.41
CA THR A 27 -0.15 -11.61 7.30
C THR A 27 1.05 -10.86 7.86
N VAL A 28 2.11 -10.76 7.07
CA VAL A 28 3.28 -9.95 7.43
C VAL A 28 3.30 -8.72 6.54
N VAL A 29 3.17 -7.55 7.16
CA VAL A 29 3.14 -6.28 6.45
C VAL A 29 4.40 -5.49 6.79
N PHE A 30 5.09 -4.98 5.78
CA PHE A 30 6.30 -4.18 6.01
C PHE A 30 6.47 -3.10 4.95
N LEU A 31 7.14 -2.03 5.35
CA LEU A 31 7.34 -0.82 4.57
C LEU A 31 8.80 -0.70 4.15
N ASP A 32 9.02 -0.65 2.83
CA ASP A 32 10.30 -0.36 2.21
C ASP A 32 10.34 1.11 1.75
N ILE A 33 11.31 1.82 2.28
CA ILE A 33 11.65 3.19 1.91
C ILE A 33 13.11 3.24 1.49
N ALA A 34 13.36 3.80 0.30
CA ALA A 34 14.72 3.95 -0.20
C ALA A 34 15.61 4.70 0.80
N ASN A 35 16.81 4.16 1.03
CA ASN A 35 17.83 4.70 1.93
C ASN A 35 17.37 4.88 3.39
N LEU A 36 16.43 4.05 3.87
CA LEU A 36 15.98 4.06 5.26
C LEU A 36 15.76 2.62 5.75
N ASP A 37 16.68 2.12 6.58
CA ASP A 37 16.58 0.79 7.16
C ASP A 37 15.66 0.78 8.39
N GLY A 38 14.80 -0.24 8.46
CA GLY A 38 14.11 -0.64 9.68
C GLY A 38 14.76 -1.89 10.29
N GLU A 39 14.09 -2.53 11.23
CA GLU A 39 14.62 -3.67 11.98
C GLU A 39 14.11 -5.03 11.48
N TYR A 40 13.02 -5.06 10.70
CA TYR A 40 12.47 -6.29 10.16
C TYR A 40 13.35 -6.84 9.04
N THR A 41 13.75 -8.11 9.17
CA THR A 41 14.55 -8.81 8.17
C THR A 41 13.67 -9.70 7.31
N VAL A 42 13.59 -9.39 6.02
CA VAL A 42 12.89 -10.24 5.05
C VAL A 42 13.65 -11.57 4.90
N PRO A 43 12.99 -12.72 5.00
CA PRO A 43 13.63 -14.02 4.83
C PRO A 43 14.26 -14.18 3.44
N ASN A 44 15.50 -14.66 3.39
CA ASN A 44 16.22 -14.91 2.13
C ASN A 44 15.56 -15.99 1.25
N THR A 45 14.65 -16.78 1.82
CA THR A 45 13.88 -17.82 1.12
C THR A 45 12.65 -17.25 0.39
N ARG A 46 12.31 -15.97 0.60
CA ARG A 46 11.18 -15.30 -0.05
C ARG A 46 11.40 -15.24 -1.58
N PRO A 47 10.53 -15.85 -2.40
CA PRO A 47 10.63 -15.75 -3.85
C PRO A 47 10.43 -14.31 -4.33
N ILE A 48 11.19 -13.89 -5.33
CA ILE A 48 11.00 -12.60 -5.99
C ILE A 48 9.89 -12.76 -7.04
N VAL A 49 8.73 -12.18 -6.75
CA VAL A 49 7.56 -12.20 -7.65
C VAL A 49 7.28 -10.84 -8.29
N THR A 50 7.73 -9.74 -7.69
CA THR A 50 7.75 -8.41 -8.30
C THR A 50 9.15 -7.80 -8.22
N THR A 51 9.53 -7.03 -9.23
CA THR A 51 10.84 -6.36 -9.33
C THR A 51 10.69 -4.84 -9.25
N PRO A 52 11.59 -4.13 -8.54
CA PRO A 52 12.56 -4.68 -7.58
C PRO A 52 11.84 -5.26 -6.36
N GLY A 53 12.33 -6.38 -5.83
CA GLY A 53 11.81 -6.95 -4.58
C GLY A 53 12.11 -6.04 -3.37
N PRO A 54 11.58 -6.38 -2.18
CA PRO A 54 11.90 -5.62 -0.98
C PRO A 54 13.39 -5.73 -0.64
N LYS A 55 13.96 -4.67 -0.07
CA LYS A 55 15.30 -4.75 0.53
C LYS A 55 15.30 -5.62 1.79
N GLN A 56 16.48 -5.94 2.33
CA GLN A 56 16.58 -6.86 3.45
C GLN A 56 16.00 -6.30 4.75
N LYS A 57 16.26 -5.03 5.06
CA LYS A 57 15.87 -4.37 6.31
C LYS A 57 14.72 -3.40 6.10
N ASN A 58 13.53 -3.72 6.59
CA ASN A 58 12.32 -2.90 6.44
C ASN A 58 11.69 -2.55 7.77
N ILE A 59 10.70 -1.68 7.74
CA ILE A 59 9.91 -1.32 8.93
C ILE A 59 8.74 -2.28 8.99
N LEU A 60 8.58 -3.02 10.09
CA LEU A 60 7.41 -3.87 10.29
C LEU A 60 6.19 -2.99 10.54
N ILE A 61 5.08 -3.28 9.85
CA ILE A 61 3.83 -2.55 9.99
C ILE A 61 2.82 -3.44 10.71
N ASP A 62 2.31 -2.95 11.84
CA ASP A 62 1.29 -3.63 12.63
C ASP A 62 -0.10 -3.45 12.02
N ASP A 63 -0.40 -2.24 11.52
CA ASP A 63 -1.69 -1.90 10.93
C ASP A 63 -1.53 -0.84 9.84
N TYR A 64 -2.42 -0.86 8.85
CA TYR A 64 -2.48 0.16 7.81
C TYR A 64 -3.92 0.43 7.41
N THR A 65 -4.23 1.69 7.16
CA THR A 65 -5.54 2.10 6.64
C THR A 65 -5.35 2.97 5.41
N ILE A 66 -6.04 2.59 4.34
CA ILE A 66 -6.16 3.40 3.14
C ILE A 66 -7.65 3.59 2.82
N SER A 67 -8.09 4.84 2.76
CA SER A 67 -9.47 5.19 2.44
C SER A 67 -9.53 5.85 1.07
N LYS A 68 -10.39 5.31 0.20
CA LYS A 68 -10.64 5.82 -1.15
C LYS A 68 -12.09 6.21 -1.28
N THR A 69 -12.35 7.39 -1.81
CA THR A 69 -13.70 7.90 -2.01
C THR A 69 -13.82 8.39 -3.44
N ASN A 70 -14.89 7.98 -4.13
CA ASN A 70 -15.27 8.56 -5.41
C ASN A 70 -16.62 9.26 -5.23
N THR A 71 -16.67 10.54 -5.53
CA THR A 71 -17.89 11.36 -5.48
C THR A 71 -18.76 11.14 -6.73
N LEU A 72 -19.05 9.88 -7.06
CA LEU A 72 -19.86 9.54 -8.22
C LEU A 72 -21.35 9.58 -7.87
N TYR A 73 -22.14 10.32 -8.65
CA TYR A 73 -23.59 10.37 -8.49
C TYR A 73 -24.28 9.45 -9.51
N ILE A 74 -24.72 8.28 -9.04
CA ILE A 74 -25.32 7.22 -9.89
C ILE A 74 -26.67 7.66 -10.50
N GLY A 75 -27.32 8.71 -9.98
CA GLY A 75 -28.61 9.22 -10.47
C GLY A 75 -28.56 10.16 -11.69
N SER A 76 -27.37 10.53 -12.19
CA SER A 76 -27.24 11.39 -13.38
C SER A 76 -27.17 10.55 -14.66
N SER A 77 -28.32 10.10 -15.13
CA SER A 77 -28.47 9.21 -16.29
C SER A 77 -28.45 9.92 -17.65
N SER A 78 -28.19 11.23 -17.73
CA SER A 78 -28.09 11.94 -19.00
C SER A 78 -27.02 13.04 -18.97
N SER A 79 -26.35 13.26 -20.11
CA SER A 79 -25.45 14.38 -20.44
C SER A 79 -24.01 14.47 -19.89
N GLY A 80 -23.55 13.59 -18.98
CA GLY A 80 -22.13 13.54 -18.60
C GLY A 80 -21.70 14.49 -17.48
N ALA A 81 -22.64 15.23 -16.88
CA ALA A 81 -22.46 15.83 -15.57
C ALA A 81 -22.63 14.75 -14.49
N GLY A 82 -21.68 14.63 -13.55
CA GLY A 82 -21.74 13.65 -12.44
C GLY A 82 -20.64 12.59 -12.40
N ALA A 83 -19.57 12.74 -13.20
CA ALA A 83 -18.50 11.74 -13.32
C ALA A 83 -17.63 11.53 -12.05
N GLY A 84 -17.80 12.37 -11.03
CA GLY A 84 -17.05 12.29 -9.76
C GLY A 84 -15.54 12.49 -9.92
N LYS A 85 -14.84 12.61 -8.79
CA LYS A 85 -13.37 12.59 -8.73
C LYS A 85 -12.94 11.54 -7.72
N ALA A 86 -11.92 10.75 -8.08
CA ALA A 86 -11.28 9.86 -7.11
C ALA A 86 -10.46 10.70 -6.13
N THR A 87 -10.74 10.52 -4.84
CA THR A 87 -10.08 11.17 -3.71
C THR A 87 -9.62 10.10 -2.71
N GLY A 88 -8.71 10.46 -1.81
CA GLY A 88 -8.07 9.53 -0.88
C GLY A 88 -6.57 9.43 -1.15
N THR A 89 -5.86 10.54 -1.00
CA THR A 89 -4.40 10.60 -1.14
C THR A 89 -3.67 10.35 0.17
N GLU A 90 -4.37 9.84 1.18
CA GLU A 90 -3.86 9.66 2.53
C GLU A 90 -3.82 8.18 2.89
N MET A 91 -2.82 7.82 3.69
CA MET A 91 -2.68 6.50 4.29
C MET A 91 -2.20 6.68 5.73
N GLU A 92 -2.74 5.86 6.63
CA GLU A 92 -2.26 5.76 8.01
C GLU A 92 -1.54 4.43 8.17
N LEU A 93 -0.39 4.45 8.85
CA LEU A 93 0.47 3.31 9.11
C LEU A 93 0.79 3.27 10.60
N THR A 94 0.64 2.11 11.23
CA THR A 94 0.99 1.90 12.63
C THR A 94 2.14 0.90 12.70
N PHE A 95 3.17 1.22 13.49
CA PHE A 95 4.33 0.37 13.68
C PHE A 95 4.89 0.53 15.10
N ARG A 96 5.68 -0.43 15.56
CA ARG A 96 6.32 -0.37 16.87
C ARG A 96 7.53 0.56 16.86
N ILE A 97 8.16 0.74 18.03
CA ILE A 97 9.48 1.38 18.10
C ILE A 97 10.44 0.64 17.16
N ASP A 98 11.08 1.40 16.28
CA ASP A 98 12.03 0.92 15.27
C ASP A 98 13.09 2.02 15.04
N GLN A 99 14.33 1.65 14.71
CA GLN A 99 15.42 2.58 14.44
C GLN A 99 15.08 3.67 13.39
N SER A 100 14.17 3.38 12.47
CA SER A 100 13.74 4.29 11.41
C SER A 100 12.98 5.52 11.90
N VAL A 101 12.39 5.48 13.11
CA VAL A 101 11.55 6.57 13.66
C VAL A 101 12.26 7.91 13.66
N ILE A 102 13.56 7.94 13.96
CA ILE A 102 14.34 9.18 14.02
C ILE A 102 14.40 9.83 12.63
N GLU A 103 14.68 9.04 11.60
CA GLU A 103 14.78 9.55 10.22
C GLU A 103 13.41 9.92 9.66
N LEU A 104 12.36 9.15 9.97
CA LEU A 104 10.98 9.51 9.62
C LEU A 104 10.57 10.85 10.26
N SER A 105 10.94 11.07 11.53
CA SER A 105 10.68 12.32 12.23
C SER A 105 11.44 13.48 11.61
N LYS A 106 12.71 13.30 11.23
CA LYS A 106 13.48 14.33 10.49
C LYS A 106 12.80 14.69 9.18
N ARG A 107 12.34 13.69 8.41
CA ARG A 107 11.61 13.91 7.16
C ARG A 107 10.29 14.66 7.38
N LEU A 108 9.56 14.35 8.45
CA LEU A 108 8.36 15.10 8.86
C LEU A 108 8.70 16.57 9.15
N PHE A 109 9.68 16.85 10.02
CA PHE A 109 10.03 18.22 10.39
C PHE A 109 10.58 19.03 9.21
N ASN A 110 11.39 18.40 8.35
CA ASN A 110 11.94 19.04 7.16
C ASN A 110 10.97 19.08 5.99
N ARG A 111 9.77 18.49 6.11
CA ARG A 111 8.80 18.32 5.01
C ARG A 111 9.43 17.68 3.78
N THR A 112 10.33 16.72 3.99
CA THR A 112 11.05 16.04 2.93
C THR A 112 10.09 15.13 2.16
N ILE A 113 9.98 15.36 0.85
CA ILE A 113 9.25 14.46 -0.04
C ILE A 113 10.04 13.16 -0.17
N THR A 114 9.43 12.05 0.25
CA THR A 114 9.94 10.71 0.01
C THR A 114 9.55 10.28 -1.41
N PRO A 115 10.51 10.05 -2.33
CA PRO A 115 10.19 9.78 -3.73
C PRO A 115 9.27 8.56 -3.93
N SER A 116 9.48 7.51 -3.12
CA SER A 116 8.61 6.34 -3.11
C SER A 116 8.59 5.63 -1.77
N MET A 117 7.44 5.04 -1.44
CA MET A 117 7.29 4.06 -0.37
C MET A 117 6.61 2.81 -0.94
N ASN A 118 7.07 1.62 -0.57
CA ASN A 118 6.46 0.35 -0.96
C ASN A 118 5.97 -0.37 0.29
N LEU A 119 4.66 -0.58 0.39
CA LEU A 119 4.06 -1.44 1.40
C LEU A 119 3.90 -2.83 0.81
N PHE A 120 4.60 -3.79 1.39
CA PHE A 120 4.48 -5.20 1.04
C PHE A 120 3.56 -5.90 2.03
N ILE A 121 2.66 -6.73 1.51
CA ILE A 121 1.73 -7.55 2.26
C ILE A 121 1.98 -8.98 1.82
N ASP A 122 2.56 -9.75 2.71
CA ASP A 122 3.00 -11.11 2.44
C ASP A 122 2.20 -12.11 3.27
N SER A 123 2.06 -13.33 2.73
CA SER A 123 1.75 -14.47 3.59
C SER A 123 3.02 -14.90 4.34
N PRO A 124 2.92 -15.22 5.64
CA PRO A 124 4.04 -15.62 6.47
C PRO A 124 4.65 -16.92 5.97
N SER A 125 5.87 -17.19 6.41
CA SER A 125 6.49 -18.50 6.24
C SER A 125 5.90 -19.47 7.25
N ASN A 126 5.32 -20.58 6.78
CA ASN A 126 4.68 -21.59 7.62
C ASN A 126 5.13 -22.99 7.19
N ASN A 127 5.53 -23.85 8.14
CA ASN A 127 5.79 -25.29 7.92
C ASN A 127 6.62 -25.63 6.66
N GLY A 128 7.66 -24.86 6.37
CA GLY A 128 8.54 -25.07 5.21
C GLY A 128 8.13 -24.29 3.94
N ASP A 129 6.94 -23.69 3.91
CA ASP A 129 6.59 -22.74 2.86
C ASP A 129 7.30 -21.40 3.09
N PRO A 130 7.95 -20.84 2.06
CA PRO A 130 8.57 -19.54 2.18
C PRO A 130 7.51 -18.44 2.29
N GLN A 131 7.89 -17.32 2.88
CA GLN A 131 7.12 -16.08 2.81
C GLN A 131 6.89 -15.68 1.33
N ARG A 132 5.71 -15.18 0.99
CA ARG A 132 5.33 -14.84 -0.40
C ARG A 132 4.56 -13.55 -0.47
N GLU A 133 4.90 -12.70 -1.44
CA GLU A 133 4.13 -11.50 -1.75
C GLU A 133 2.71 -11.85 -2.17
N ARG A 134 1.74 -11.24 -1.50
CA ARG A 134 0.33 -11.29 -1.89
C ARG A 134 -0.09 -9.98 -2.51
N MET A 135 0.39 -8.88 -1.96
CA MET A 135 0.11 -7.56 -2.48
C MET A 135 1.28 -6.62 -2.25
N ARG A 136 1.48 -5.69 -3.17
CA ARG A 136 2.38 -4.56 -3.01
C ARG A 136 1.66 -3.28 -3.37
N ILE A 137 1.75 -2.27 -2.51
CA ILE A 137 1.28 -0.92 -2.78
C ILE A 137 2.51 -0.01 -2.87
N LYS A 138 2.77 0.55 -4.06
CA LYS A 138 3.75 1.63 -4.22
C LYS A 138 3.03 2.97 -4.25
N LEU A 139 3.53 3.88 -3.42
CA LEU A 139 3.14 5.27 -3.37
C LEU A 139 4.32 6.11 -3.86
N THR A 140 4.05 7.13 -4.67
CA THR A 140 5.08 8.07 -5.16
C THR A 140 4.83 9.49 -4.69
N ASN A 141 5.90 10.25 -4.49
CA ASN A 141 5.88 11.60 -3.95
C ASN A 141 5.10 11.65 -2.63
N VAL A 142 5.63 10.94 -1.63
CA VAL A 142 5.00 10.78 -0.32
C VAL A 142 5.53 11.83 0.64
N ASN A 143 4.63 12.57 1.28
CA ASN A 143 4.92 13.47 2.37
C ASN A 143 4.40 12.86 3.68
N ILE A 144 5.20 12.93 4.74
CA ILE A 144 4.78 12.54 6.09
C ILE A 144 4.09 13.74 6.72
N THR A 145 2.86 13.55 7.20
CA THR A 145 2.01 14.64 7.72
C THR A 145 1.88 14.61 9.23
N SER A 146 1.95 13.43 9.86
CA SER A 146 2.10 13.31 11.31
C SER A 146 2.81 12.01 11.68
N ILE A 147 3.44 12.02 12.86
CA ILE A 147 3.93 10.83 13.57
C ILE A 147 3.51 11.01 15.01
N ASP A 148 2.52 10.24 15.43
CA ASP A 148 1.92 10.33 16.76
C ASP A 148 2.30 9.09 17.57
N GLN A 149 2.83 9.28 18.77
CA GLN A 149 3.09 8.16 19.67
C GLN A 149 1.77 7.73 20.34
N THR A 150 1.53 6.43 20.33
CA THR A 150 0.37 5.77 20.92
C THR A 150 0.86 4.57 21.75
N GLN A 151 -0.04 3.90 22.46
CA GLN A 151 0.23 2.64 23.15
C GLN A 151 -0.87 1.65 22.76
N ASP A 152 -0.55 0.36 22.71
CA ASP A 152 -1.58 -0.68 22.61
C ASP A 152 -2.19 -1.02 23.99
N GLY A 153 -3.12 -1.98 24.00
CA GLY A 153 -3.79 -2.42 25.22
C GLY A 153 -2.86 -2.99 26.29
N ASP A 154 -1.64 -3.38 25.91
CA ASP A 154 -0.61 -3.93 26.80
C ASP A 154 0.41 -2.86 27.23
N GLY A 155 0.21 -1.60 26.83
CA GLY A 155 1.10 -0.48 27.13
C GLY A 155 2.37 -0.44 26.28
N ILE A 156 2.48 -1.27 25.23
CA ILE A 156 3.63 -1.27 24.33
C ILE A 156 3.54 -0.03 23.42
N PRO A 157 4.57 0.83 23.38
CA PRO A 157 4.53 2.02 22.54
C PRO A 157 4.50 1.69 21.05
N LYS A 158 3.65 2.42 20.33
CA LYS A 158 3.50 2.38 18.87
C LYS A 158 3.55 3.77 18.29
N TYR A 159 3.91 3.88 17.03
CA TYR A 159 3.84 5.10 16.25
C TYR A 159 2.77 4.97 15.20
N LYS A 160 1.86 5.95 15.17
CA LYS A 160 0.89 6.14 14.10
C LYS A 160 1.40 7.23 13.17
N MET A 161 1.85 6.84 11.99
CA MET A 161 2.30 7.76 10.96
C MET A 161 1.19 7.99 9.94
N LYS A 162 0.91 9.26 9.66
CA LYS A 162 0.05 9.67 8.56
C LYS A 162 0.90 10.15 7.40
N ILE A 163 0.55 9.71 6.21
CA ILE A 163 1.21 10.11 4.97
C ILE A 163 0.20 10.61 3.95
N ARG A 164 0.67 11.49 3.07
CA ARG A 164 -0.06 11.94 1.89
C ARG A 164 0.80 11.73 0.63
N PHE A 165 0.24 11.19 -0.44
CA PHE A 165 0.93 10.98 -1.71
C PHE A 165 0.25 11.73 -2.85
N GLU A 166 1.04 12.38 -3.71
CA GLU A 166 0.51 13.37 -4.66
C GLU A 166 0.21 12.81 -6.05
N SER A 167 1.03 11.88 -6.52
CA SER A 167 0.99 11.41 -7.91
C SER A 167 0.33 10.05 -7.98
N ASN A 168 1.10 8.98 -7.82
CA ASN A 168 0.68 7.65 -8.21
C ASN A 168 0.46 6.76 -6.99
N LEU A 169 -0.70 6.11 -6.97
CA LEU A 169 -0.87 4.85 -6.28
C LEU A 169 -0.80 3.74 -7.31
N THR A 170 0.12 2.81 -7.12
CA THR A 170 0.18 1.57 -7.87
C THR A 170 0.01 0.42 -6.90
N ALA A 171 -0.91 -0.49 -7.20
CA ALA A 171 -1.08 -1.73 -6.45
C ALA A 171 -0.85 -2.92 -7.37
N PHE A 172 -0.13 -3.91 -6.86
CA PHE A 172 0.06 -5.21 -7.47
C PHE A 172 -0.61 -6.21 -6.55
N ILE A 173 -1.41 -7.10 -7.11
CA ILE A 173 -1.96 -8.21 -6.36
C ILE A 173 -1.52 -9.49 -7.04
N THR A 174 -0.83 -10.32 -6.28
CA THR A 174 -0.33 -11.62 -6.71
C THR A 174 -1.28 -12.66 -6.16
N TYR A 175 -2.06 -13.26 -7.05
CA TYR A 175 -2.93 -14.37 -6.70
C TYR A 175 -2.32 -15.68 -7.21
N ASN A 176 -2.37 -16.69 -6.36
CA ASN A 176 -2.11 -18.07 -6.73
C ASN A 176 -3.43 -18.82 -6.62
N PHE A 177 -4.10 -19.06 -7.75
CA PHE A 177 -5.28 -19.92 -7.76
C PHE A 177 -4.89 -21.40 -7.62
N ASP A 178 -3.73 -21.79 -8.16
CA ASP A 178 -3.36 -23.23 -8.30
C ASP A 178 -1.93 -23.55 -7.84
N TYR A 179 -1.34 -22.75 -6.95
CA TYR A 179 0.03 -22.91 -6.38
C TYR A 179 1.20 -23.01 -7.39
N SER A 180 0.96 -22.93 -8.70
CA SER A 180 1.94 -23.19 -9.75
C SER A 180 2.20 -22.01 -10.70
N THR A 181 1.29 -21.02 -10.77
CA THR A 181 1.47 -19.82 -11.59
C THR A 181 1.12 -18.56 -10.80
N ASN A 182 2.12 -17.68 -10.60
CA ASN A 182 1.91 -16.38 -10.00
C ASN A 182 1.28 -15.45 -11.05
N THR A 183 -0.04 -15.31 -11.03
CA THR A 183 -0.70 -14.27 -11.83
C THR A 183 -0.65 -12.95 -11.06
N VAL A 184 -0.10 -11.91 -11.69
CA VAL A 184 0.03 -10.58 -11.10
C VAL A 184 -0.96 -9.64 -11.77
N GLU A 185 -1.98 -9.24 -11.03
CA GLU A 185 -2.86 -8.15 -11.43
C GLU A 185 -2.25 -6.81 -11.03
N LYS A 186 -2.41 -5.82 -11.91
CA LYS A 186 -1.78 -4.51 -11.75
C LYS A 186 -2.83 -3.41 -11.82
N PHE A 187 -2.81 -2.53 -10.84
CA PHE A 187 -3.64 -1.34 -10.76
C PHE A 187 -2.76 -0.10 -10.63
N CYS A 188 -3.06 0.96 -11.37
CA CYS A 188 -2.34 2.23 -11.29
C CYS A 188 -3.32 3.39 -11.43
N TRP A 189 -3.26 4.35 -10.49
CA TRP A 189 -3.98 5.61 -10.57
C TRP A 189 -3.10 6.80 -10.24
N ASP A 190 -3.08 7.78 -11.14
CA ASP A 190 -2.45 9.08 -10.96
C ASP A 190 -3.50 10.08 -10.45
N TYR A 191 -3.42 10.48 -9.18
CA TYR A 191 -4.34 11.42 -8.55
C TYR A 191 -4.10 12.87 -8.99
N SER A 192 -2.88 13.20 -9.42
CA SER A 192 -2.55 14.53 -9.94
C SER A 192 -3.24 14.77 -11.29
N LYS A 193 -3.30 13.73 -12.13
CA LYS A 193 -3.97 13.76 -13.44
C LYS A 193 -5.40 13.23 -13.41
N ASN A 194 -5.82 12.66 -12.28
CA ASN A 194 -7.11 11.98 -12.11
C ASN A 194 -7.39 10.94 -13.21
N MET A 195 -6.39 10.10 -13.51
CA MET A 195 -6.49 9.09 -14.57
C MET A 195 -5.69 7.82 -14.24
N ALA A 196 -6.03 6.73 -14.91
CA ALA A 196 -5.24 5.51 -14.84
C ALA A 196 -3.85 5.76 -15.45
N CYS A 197 -2.79 5.39 -14.74
CA CYS A 197 -1.42 5.51 -15.22
C CYS A 197 -0.96 4.26 -15.98
N SER A 198 0.00 4.45 -16.88
CA SER A 198 0.70 3.34 -17.53
C SER A 198 1.65 2.69 -16.53
N ILE A 199 1.65 1.36 -16.47
CA ILE A 199 2.45 0.58 -15.50
C ILE A 199 3.89 0.37 -16.02
N ASN A 200 4.29 1.08 -17.08
CA ASN A 200 5.54 0.85 -17.82
C ASN A 200 6.82 1.19 -17.04
N ASN A 201 6.73 1.90 -15.91
CA ASN A 201 7.88 2.28 -15.10
C ASN A 201 7.83 1.59 -13.73
N PHE A 202 8.07 0.27 -13.75
CA PHE A 202 8.43 -0.55 -12.61
C PHE A 202 9.55 -1.50 -13.02
#